data_AF-X1FU74-F1
#
_entry.id   AF-X1FU74-F1
#
_cell.length_a   1.000
_cell.length_b   1.000
_cell.length_c   1.000
_cell.angle_alpha   90.00
_cell.angle_beta   90.00
_cell.angle_gamma   90.00
#
_symmetry.space_group_name_H-M   'P 1'
#
loop_
_entity.id
_entity.type
_entity.pdbx_description
1 polymer ?
#
loop_
_entity_poly.entity_id
_entity_poly.type
_entity_poly.pdbx_seq_one_letter_code
_entity_poly.pdbx_strand_id
1 'polypeptide(L)'
;MFGAIKKGTLEGKPLPAVIEGLYMEVGKPPLPIDPKMADWLRSLKEVPYGMGTLFEKPSDLTVSDLRTPAELEYAQRKLDLDIRLTKGEITKDAYDIEVSQAYAKAYPPPPVPPYEPPIDKAINQMPMFPRPAMDNLIRVLKEIGWSPIDIGNFLRANKASFDFSFWRQQAPLILNHKVDFIMANVEGWKSLWSQKAAEASWERITRDPLFHLYDQIGVDFLRPLEIKAGTSQWRGVEEFGYLTGERTIPNLTQKLPWVKISARAFVTGTNEHNWRIFKNHYDAMLRIQEKIASGRIKLKPGESFSIEKEMADMARLLTDLTARG
;
A
#
# COMPACT_ATOMS: atom_id res chain seq x y z
N MET A 1 29.22 8.70 3.83
CA MET A 1 29.14 7.24 3.59
C MET A 1 29.96 6.79 2.39
N PHE A 2 29.62 7.21 1.16
CA PHE A 2 30.33 6.78 -0.06
C PHE A 2 31.83 7.12 -0.11
N GLY A 3 32.26 8.24 0.48
CA GLY A 3 33.69 8.59 0.58
C GLY A 3 34.50 7.66 1.49
N ALA A 4 33.91 7.15 2.58
CA ALA A 4 34.57 6.24 3.52
C ALA A 4 34.72 4.83 2.92
N ILE A 5 33.71 4.38 2.17
CA ILE A 5 33.76 3.14 1.40
C ILE A 5 34.91 3.21 0.38
N LYS A 6 34.98 4.30 -0.40
CA LYS A 6 36.02 4.50 -1.42
C LYS A 6 37.43 4.53 -0.82
N LYS A 7 37.61 5.12 0.36
CA LYS A 7 38.88 5.14 1.09
C LYS A 7 39.25 3.76 1.64
N GLY A 8 38.29 3.01 2.20
CA GLY A 8 38.49 1.65 2.69
C GLY A 8 38.88 0.66 1.58
N THR A 9 38.31 0.83 0.37
CA THR A 9 38.69 0.05 -0.81
C THR A 9 40.13 0.35 -1.27
N LEU A 10 40.56 1.61 -1.20
CA LEU A 10 41.94 2.01 -1.53
C LEU A 10 42.97 1.50 -0.52
N GLU A 11 42.58 1.33 0.75
CA GLU A 11 43.42 0.81 1.82
C GLU A 11 43.42 -0.73 1.91
N GLY A 12 42.74 -1.43 0.99
CA GLY A 12 42.70 -2.89 0.92
C GLY A 12 41.96 -3.57 2.09
N LYS A 13 41.13 -2.83 2.83
CA LYS A 13 40.40 -3.36 3.99
C LYS A 13 39.14 -4.12 3.54
N PRO A 14 38.84 -5.27 4.14
CA PRO A 14 37.62 -6.01 3.82
C PRO A 14 36.38 -5.19 4.23
N LEU A 15 35.31 -5.28 3.44
CA LEU A 15 34.08 -4.50 3.60
C LEU A 15 33.52 -4.50 5.05
N PRO A 16 33.52 -5.63 5.79
CA PRO A 16 33.08 -5.67 7.19
C PRO A 16 33.90 -4.74 8.11
N ALA A 17 35.22 -4.68 7.93
CA ALA A 17 36.10 -3.81 8.73
C ALA A 17 35.92 -2.32 8.41
N VAL A 18 35.57 -1.99 7.15
CA VAL A 18 35.23 -0.63 6.73
C VAL A 18 33.89 -0.19 7.32
N ILE A 19 32.95 -1.12 7.45
CA ILE A 19 31.62 -0.90 8.04
C ILE A 19 31.74 -0.77 9.57
N GLU A 20 32.49 -1.63 10.25
CA GLU A 20 32.73 -1.50 11.70
C GLU A 20 33.47 -0.21 12.06
N GLY A 21 34.47 0.20 11.27
CA GLY A 21 35.16 1.49 11.46
C GLY A 21 34.24 2.71 11.29
N LEU A 22 33.18 2.61 10.49
CA LEU A 22 32.18 3.66 10.32
C LEU A 22 31.25 3.82 11.55
N TYR A 23 31.05 2.76 12.32
CA TYR A 23 30.17 2.75 13.50
C TYR A 23 30.92 2.91 14.82
N MET A 24 32.25 2.70 14.86
CA MET A 24 33.06 2.77 16.09
C MET A 24 33.91 4.04 16.26
N GLU A 25 33.80 5.05 15.39
CA GLU A 25 34.42 6.38 15.63
C GLU A 25 33.67 7.16 16.74
N VAL A 26 33.84 6.73 17.99
CA VAL A 26 33.46 7.48 19.19
C VAL A 26 34.47 8.62 19.36
N GLY A 27 34.01 9.88 19.32
CA GLY A 27 34.83 11.04 19.70
C GLY A 27 34.92 12.20 18.72
N LYS A 28 34.14 12.23 17.62
CA LYS A 28 34.00 13.50 16.89
C LYS A 28 33.22 14.51 17.75
N PRO A 29 33.65 15.77 17.82
CA PRO A 29 32.84 16.82 18.45
C PRO A 29 31.45 16.81 17.80
N PRO A 30 30.38 17.09 18.57
CA PRO A 30 29.01 17.02 18.06
C PRO A 30 28.94 17.80 16.76
N LEU A 31 28.41 17.15 15.71
CA LEU A 31 28.18 17.80 14.43
C LEU A 31 27.45 19.12 14.72
N PRO A 32 27.97 20.27 14.26
CA PRO A 32 27.32 21.54 14.50
C PRO A 32 25.91 21.42 13.94
N ILE A 33 24.92 21.69 14.80
CA ILE A 33 23.51 21.58 14.44
C ILE A 33 23.31 22.50 13.23
N ASP A 34 22.86 21.93 12.11
CA ASP A 34 22.53 22.69 10.90
C ASP A 34 21.63 23.87 11.31
N PRO A 35 21.99 25.12 11.02
CA PRO A 35 21.21 26.30 11.40
C PRO A 35 19.74 26.17 11.00
N LYS A 36 19.44 25.55 9.86
CA LYS A 36 18.07 25.30 9.42
C LYS A 36 17.34 24.28 10.30
N MET A 37 18.05 23.25 10.76
CA MET A 37 17.51 22.26 11.70
C MET A 37 17.33 22.87 13.09
N ALA A 38 18.26 23.71 13.54
CA ALA A 38 18.15 24.43 14.82
C ALA A 38 16.97 25.40 14.80
N ASP A 39 16.81 26.17 13.72
CA ASP A 39 15.69 27.09 13.55
C ASP A 39 14.37 26.34 13.37
N TRP A 40 14.38 25.19 12.69
CA TRP A 40 13.22 24.31 12.63
C TRP A 40 12.84 23.77 14.02
N LEU A 41 13.81 23.24 14.79
CA LEU A 41 13.59 22.75 16.16
C LEU A 41 13.12 23.86 17.12
N ARG A 42 13.61 25.10 16.96
CA ARG A 42 13.11 26.27 17.69
C ARG A 42 11.73 26.74 17.20
N SER A 43 11.40 26.50 15.93
CA SER A 43 10.10 26.83 15.33
C SER A 43 9.01 25.80 15.64
N LEU A 44 9.38 24.59 16.06
CA LEU A 44 8.45 23.66 16.67
C LEU A 44 7.97 24.32 17.96
N LYS A 45 6.78 24.93 17.89
CA LYS A 45 6.07 25.47 19.05
C LYS A 45 6.25 24.47 20.18
N GLU A 46 6.93 24.91 21.24
CA GLU A 46 6.98 24.20 22.50
C GLU A 46 5.57 23.72 22.78
N VAL A 47 5.38 22.41 22.81
CA VAL A 47 4.11 21.82 23.21
C VAL A 47 3.81 22.48 24.56
N PRO A 48 2.70 23.22 24.70
CA PRO A 48 2.45 23.96 25.93
C PRO A 48 2.56 22.98 27.09
N TYR A 49 3.41 23.34 28.04
CA TYR A 49 3.67 22.57 29.26
C TYR A 49 2.30 22.20 29.89
N GLY A 50 1.99 20.92 29.99
CA GLY A 50 0.70 20.42 30.52
C GLY A 50 -0.18 19.61 29.55
N MET A 51 0.18 19.49 28.27
CA MET A 51 -0.52 18.55 27.35
C MET A 51 0.00 17.12 27.57
N GLY A 52 -0.70 16.36 28.41
CA GLY A 52 -0.39 14.95 28.67
C GLY A 52 -0.39 14.10 27.39
N THR A 53 0.53 13.16 27.31
CA THR A 53 0.51 12.10 26.29
C THR A 53 -0.67 11.14 26.51
N LEU A 54 -1.02 10.32 25.50
CA LEU A 54 -2.18 9.41 25.52
C LEU A 54 -2.22 8.43 26.71
N PHE A 55 -1.10 8.29 27.43
CA PHE A 55 -0.96 7.42 28.61
C PHE A 55 -0.75 8.19 29.93
N GLU A 56 -0.61 9.51 29.89
CA GLU A 56 -0.63 10.34 31.09
C GLU A 56 -2.08 10.60 31.45
N LYS A 57 -2.59 9.84 32.43
CA LYS A 57 -3.87 10.19 33.05
C LYS A 57 -3.76 11.61 33.60
N PRO A 58 -4.73 12.51 33.34
CA PRO A 58 -4.75 13.85 33.93
C PRO A 58 -4.92 13.86 35.46
N SER A 59 -4.84 12.71 36.13
CA SER A 59 -5.34 12.52 37.48
C SER A 59 -4.40 12.98 38.58
N ASP A 60 -3.14 13.28 38.29
CA ASP A 60 -2.11 13.44 39.32
C ASP A 60 -1.55 14.87 39.39
N LEU A 61 -2.33 15.86 38.94
CA LEU A 61 -2.01 17.27 39.23
C LEU A 61 -2.21 17.50 40.74
N THR A 62 -1.12 17.74 41.46
CA THR A 62 -1.18 18.14 42.86
C THR A 62 -1.64 19.59 42.95
N VAL A 63 -2.27 19.99 44.06
CA VAL A 63 -2.78 21.36 44.27
C VAL A 63 -1.67 22.42 44.12
N SER A 64 -0.41 22.03 44.36
CA SER A 64 0.79 22.85 44.15
C SER A 64 1.13 23.16 42.69
N ASP A 65 0.56 22.45 41.72
CA ASP A 65 0.88 22.59 40.29
C ASP A 65 -0.12 23.48 39.53
N LEU A 66 -1.19 23.95 40.19
CA LEU A 66 -2.22 24.79 39.59
C LEU A 66 -1.72 26.23 39.46
N ARG A 67 -1.48 26.68 38.22
CA ARG A 67 -0.94 28.00 37.90
C ARG A 67 -1.95 28.93 37.24
N THR A 68 -3.00 28.39 36.62
CA THR A 68 -4.00 29.19 35.92
C THR A 68 -5.35 29.25 36.65
N PRO A 69 -6.14 30.34 36.50
CA PRO A 69 -7.50 30.41 37.07
C PRO A 69 -8.42 29.28 36.57
N ALA A 70 -8.23 28.84 35.33
CA ALA A 70 -8.98 27.74 34.72
C ALA A 70 -8.63 26.37 35.36
N GLU A 71 -7.35 26.14 35.66
CA GLU A 71 -6.88 24.97 36.41
C GLU A 71 -7.47 24.91 37.83
N LEU A 72 -7.54 26.05 38.51
CA LEU A 72 -8.16 26.16 39.83
C LEU A 72 -9.66 25.86 39.79
N GLU A 73 -10.39 26.41 38.80
CA GLU A 73 -11.82 26.16 38.62
C GLU A 73 -12.08 24.67 38.31
N TYR A 74 -11.26 24.05 37.48
CA TYR A 74 -11.34 22.62 37.19
C TYR A 74 -11.06 21.76 38.43
N ALA A 75 -10.01 22.05 39.18
CA ALA A 75 -9.64 21.31 40.39
C ALA A 75 -10.74 21.41 41.46
N GLN A 76 -11.30 22.60 41.68
CA GLN A 76 -12.44 22.80 42.58
C GLN A 76 -13.66 21.98 42.13
N ARG A 77 -14.00 22.06 40.83
CA ARG A 77 -15.15 21.34 40.29
C ARG A 77 -14.97 19.83 40.40
N LYS A 78 -13.77 19.31 40.14
CA LYS A 78 -13.46 17.89 40.28
C LYS A 78 -13.59 17.43 41.73
N LEU A 79 -13.09 18.21 42.69
CA LEU A 79 -13.18 17.91 44.12
C LEU A 79 -14.63 17.87 44.60
N ASP A 80 -15.48 18.81 44.15
CA ASP A 80 -16.91 18.78 44.44
C ASP A 80 -17.59 17.52 43.87
N LEU A 81 -17.22 17.12 42.65
CA LEU A 81 -17.74 15.90 42.02
C LEU A 81 -17.28 14.64 42.75
N ASP A 82 -16.04 14.59 43.24
CA ASP A 82 -15.51 13.49 44.06
C ASP A 82 -16.31 13.36 45.36
N ILE A 83 -16.63 14.48 46.02
CA ILE A 83 -17.46 14.50 47.24
C ILE A 83 -18.88 13.98 46.93
N ARG A 84 -19.50 14.45 45.85
CA ARG A 84 -20.87 14.04 45.45
C ARG A 84 -20.93 12.55 45.08
N LEU A 85 -19.91 12.04 44.40
CA LEU A 85 -19.79 10.62 44.08
C LEU A 85 -19.64 9.78 45.35
N THR A 86 -18.79 10.23 46.29
CA THR A 86 -18.56 9.54 47.57
C THR A 86 -19.82 9.54 48.45
N LYS A 87 -20.62 10.61 48.40
CA LYS A 87 -21.92 10.70 49.09
C LYS A 87 -23.04 9.93 48.39
N GLY A 88 -22.80 9.38 47.20
CA GLY A 88 -23.80 8.67 46.41
C GLY A 88 -24.87 9.57 45.79
N GLU A 89 -24.63 10.88 45.70
CA GLU A 89 -25.57 11.85 45.10
C GLU A 89 -25.56 11.80 43.56
N ILE A 90 -24.49 11.26 42.97
CA ILE A 90 -24.33 11.08 41.53
C ILE A 90 -23.83 9.67 41.20
N THR A 91 -24.17 9.18 40.01
CA THR A 91 -23.64 7.93 39.47
C THR A 91 -22.25 8.14 38.88
N LYS A 92 -21.49 7.05 38.72
CA LYS A 92 -20.15 7.09 38.11
C LYS A 92 -20.17 7.63 36.67
N ASP A 93 -21.18 7.26 35.90
CA ASP A 93 -21.31 7.74 34.51
C ASP A 93 -21.57 9.26 34.47
N ALA A 94 -22.40 9.78 35.39
CA ALA A 94 -22.62 11.22 35.52
C ALA A 94 -21.33 11.95 35.94
N TYR A 95 -20.56 11.36 36.86
CA TYR A 95 -19.25 11.86 37.25
C TYR A 95 -18.29 11.96 36.06
N ASP A 96 -18.13 10.89 35.27
CA ASP A 96 -17.18 10.85 34.16
C ASP A 96 -17.54 11.89 33.07
N ILE A 97 -18.84 12.09 32.81
CA ILE A 97 -19.33 13.11 31.88
C ILE A 97 -19.05 14.53 32.41
N GLU A 98 -19.39 14.80 33.67
CA GLU A 98 -19.21 16.14 34.26
C GLU A 98 -17.73 16.52 34.39
N VAL A 99 -16.85 15.56 34.73
CA VAL A 99 -15.39 15.78 34.77
C VAL A 99 -14.85 16.09 33.38
N SER A 100 -15.29 15.35 32.35
CA SER A 100 -14.88 15.59 30.95
C SER A 100 -15.31 16.97 30.46
N GLN A 101 -16.53 17.40 30.78
CA GLN A 101 -17.03 18.74 30.45
C GLN A 101 -16.25 19.84 31.18
N ALA A 102 -15.97 19.66 32.47
CA ALA A 102 -15.16 20.60 33.24
C ALA A 102 -13.74 20.72 32.66
N TYR A 103 -13.15 19.61 32.22
CA TYR A 103 -11.84 19.60 31.58
C TYR A 103 -11.85 20.35 30.24
N ALA A 104 -12.84 20.08 29.37
CA ALA A 104 -12.97 20.76 28.08
C ALA A 104 -13.19 22.28 28.21
N LYS A 105 -13.85 22.72 29.29
CA LYS A 105 -14.04 24.14 29.61
C LYS A 105 -12.72 24.80 30.06
N ALA A 106 -11.93 24.11 30.89
CA ALA A 106 -10.65 24.61 31.38
C ALA A 106 -9.56 24.61 30.30
N TYR A 107 -9.60 23.66 29.37
CA TYR A 107 -8.65 23.49 28.28
C TYR A 107 -9.37 23.50 26.93
N PRO A 108 -9.87 24.66 26.47
CA PRO A 108 -10.53 24.73 25.18
C PRO A 108 -9.56 24.34 24.05
N PRO A 109 -10.01 23.58 23.04
CA PRO A 109 -9.15 23.22 21.92
C PRO A 109 -8.69 24.50 21.22
N PRO A 110 -7.41 24.57 20.77
CA PRO A 110 -6.92 25.74 20.07
C PRO A 110 -7.76 25.99 18.81
N PRO A 111 -8.04 27.26 18.47
CA PRO A 111 -8.81 27.58 17.28
C PRO A 111 -8.10 27.02 16.04
N VAL A 112 -8.82 26.22 15.26
CA VAL A 112 -8.30 25.65 14.02
C VAL A 112 -8.20 26.81 13.01
N PRO A 113 -7.00 27.20 12.55
CA PRO A 113 -6.90 28.22 11.53
C PRO A 113 -7.59 27.72 10.25
N PRO A 114 -8.37 28.58 9.55
CA PRO A 114 -8.96 28.22 8.27
C PRO A 114 -7.85 27.82 7.29
N TYR A 115 -7.99 26.63 6.73
CA TYR A 115 -7.04 26.11 5.75
C TYR A 115 -7.34 26.75 4.39
N GLU A 116 -6.50 27.70 3.98
CA GLU A 116 -6.50 28.23 2.60
C GLU A 116 -5.45 27.49 1.79
N PRO A 117 -5.83 26.51 0.93
CA PRO A 117 -4.86 25.84 0.08
C PRO A 117 -4.39 26.78 -1.04
N PRO A 118 -3.07 26.92 -1.26
CA PRO A 118 -2.57 27.54 -2.49
C PRO A 118 -2.93 26.63 -3.67
N ILE A 119 -3.87 27.11 -4.50
CA ILE A 119 -4.51 26.39 -5.61
C ILE A 119 -3.48 25.77 -6.57
N ASP A 120 -2.30 26.39 -6.70
CA ASP A 120 -1.26 25.96 -7.65
C ASP A 120 -0.46 24.72 -7.20
N LYS A 121 -0.60 24.27 -5.95
CA LYS A 121 0.11 23.08 -5.43
C LYS A 121 -0.80 21.89 -5.10
N ALA A 122 -2.13 22.07 -5.11
CA ALA A 122 -3.09 21.03 -4.77
C ALA A 122 -3.07 19.83 -5.73
N ILE A 123 -2.60 20.02 -6.97
CA ILE A 123 -2.52 18.97 -7.99
C ILE A 123 -1.37 17.98 -7.74
N ASN A 124 -0.33 18.36 -6.98
CA ASN A 124 0.92 17.58 -6.94
C ASN A 124 1.18 16.70 -5.72
N GLN A 125 0.29 16.67 -4.71
CA GLN A 125 0.19 15.57 -3.74
C GLN A 125 -0.83 15.98 -2.68
N MET A 126 -1.97 15.30 -2.62
CA MET A 126 -2.73 15.23 -1.37
C MET A 126 -2.01 14.25 -0.44
N PRO A 127 -1.39 14.67 0.67
CA PRO A 127 -1.26 13.77 1.79
C PRO A 127 -2.68 13.47 2.28
N MET A 128 -3.13 12.21 2.13
CA MET A 128 -4.47 11.78 2.58
C MET A 128 -4.68 11.94 4.10
N PHE A 129 -3.62 12.27 4.84
CA PHE A 129 -3.66 12.53 6.27
C PHE A 129 -3.03 13.89 6.61
N PRO A 130 -3.61 14.65 7.56
CA PRO A 130 -2.94 15.78 8.18
C PRO A 130 -1.57 15.35 8.73
N ARG A 131 -0.53 16.18 8.59
CA ARG A 131 0.83 15.87 9.07
C ARG A 131 0.87 15.32 10.51
N PRO A 132 0.11 15.87 11.49
CA PRO A 132 0.10 15.34 12.85
C PRO A 132 -0.41 13.89 12.94
N ALA A 133 -1.40 13.53 12.13
CA ALA A 133 -1.92 12.17 12.08
C ALA A 133 -0.92 11.20 11.43
N MET A 134 -0.20 11.66 10.41
CA MET A 134 0.86 10.89 9.76
C MET A 134 2.06 10.68 10.70
N ASP A 135 2.45 11.69 11.47
CA ASP A 135 3.55 11.59 12.44
C ASP A 135 3.19 10.65 13.60
N ASN A 136 1.95 10.72 14.11
CA ASN A 136 1.47 9.77 15.12
C ASN A 136 1.39 8.33 14.57
N LEU A 137 0.91 8.14 13.35
CA LEU A 137 0.89 6.82 12.71
C LEU A 137 2.32 6.27 12.54
N ILE A 138 3.27 7.09 12.07
CA ILE A 138 4.67 6.69 11.92
C ILE A 138 5.28 6.36 13.27
N ARG A 139 4.96 7.11 14.34
CA ARG A 139 5.45 6.84 15.70
C ARG A 139 4.94 5.51 16.24
N VAL A 140 3.63 5.25 16.14
CA VAL A 140 3.02 3.98 16.55
C VAL A 140 3.63 2.81 15.78
N LEU A 141 3.84 2.96 14.47
CA LEU A 141 4.44 1.91 13.65
C LEU A 141 5.92 1.66 14.01
N LYS A 142 6.69 2.71 14.33
CA LYS A 142 8.07 2.58 14.83
C LYS A 142 8.13 1.90 16.19
N GLU A 143 7.20 2.19 17.10
CA GLU A 143 7.10 1.54 18.42
C GLU A 143 6.81 0.04 18.31
N ILE A 144 6.12 -0.39 17.24
CA ILE A 144 5.86 -1.80 16.91
C ILE A 144 7.06 -2.44 16.15
N GLY A 145 8.16 -1.70 15.99
CA GLY A 145 9.40 -2.20 15.37
C GLY A 145 9.41 -2.17 13.84
N TRP A 146 8.53 -1.41 13.19
CA TRP A 146 8.54 -1.28 11.72
C TRP A 146 9.52 -0.22 11.26
N SER A 147 10.35 -0.55 10.27
CA SER A 147 11.24 0.43 9.66
C SER A 147 10.45 1.39 8.74
N PRO A 148 10.95 2.61 8.47
CA PRO A 148 10.33 3.53 7.52
C PRO A 148 10.10 2.93 6.12
N ILE A 149 10.96 2.00 5.71
CA ILE A 149 10.82 1.26 4.43
C ILE A 149 9.60 0.33 4.49
N ASP A 150 9.38 -0.31 5.63
CA ASP A 150 8.26 -1.23 5.86
C ASP A 150 6.91 -0.50 5.90
N ILE A 151 6.88 0.68 6.53
CA ILE A 151 5.71 1.58 6.52
C ILE A 151 5.42 2.03 5.08
N GLY A 152 6.44 2.38 4.30
CA GLY A 152 6.30 2.74 2.90
C GLY A 152 5.74 1.59 2.05
N ASN A 153 6.21 0.36 2.27
CA ASN A 153 5.70 -0.83 1.58
C ASN A 153 4.25 -1.15 1.99
N PHE A 154 3.90 -1.02 3.27
CA PHE A 154 2.54 -1.21 3.75
C PHE A 154 1.57 -0.16 3.16
N LEU A 155 1.95 1.11 3.15
CA LEU A 155 1.14 2.17 2.55
C LEU A 155 1.03 1.99 1.03
N ARG A 156 2.10 1.56 0.35
CA ARG A 156 2.06 1.22 -1.08
C ARG A 156 1.15 0.02 -1.35
N ALA A 157 1.20 -1.02 -0.51
CA ALA A 157 0.34 -2.20 -0.62
C ALA A 157 -1.14 -1.85 -0.38
N ASN A 158 -1.44 -1.03 0.64
CA ASN A 158 -2.80 -0.53 0.88
C ASN A 158 -3.28 0.36 -0.26
N LYS A 159 -2.45 1.30 -0.74
CA LYS A 159 -2.79 2.12 -1.91
C LYS A 159 -3.04 1.24 -3.13
N ALA A 160 -2.19 0.27 -3.42
CA ALA A 160 -2.38 -0.69 -4.50
C ALA A 160 -3.59 -1.61 -4.30
N SER A 161 -4.09 -1.76 -3.06
CA SER A 161 -5.31 -2.51 -2.77
C SER A 161 -6.56 -1.72 -3.16
N PHE A 162 -6.50 -0.38 -3.13
CA PHE A 162 -7.60 0.50 -3.54
C PHE A 162 -7.44 1.03 -4.98
N ASP A 163 -6.22 1.01 -5.51
CA ASP A 163 -5.84 1.49 -6.83
C ASP A 163 -5.76 0.27 -7.75
N PHE A 164 -6.82 0.01 -8.54
CA PHE A 164 -6.96 -1.11 -9.49
C PHE A 164 -5.69 -1.32 -10.33
N SER A 165 -4.69 -1.98 -9.76
CA SER A 165 -3.32 -1.99 -10.28
C SER A 165 -3.22 -2.72 -11.61
N PHE A 166 -4.20 -3.58 -11.91
CA PHE A 166 -4.30 -4.25 -13.20
C PHE A 166 -4.56 -3.26 -14.33
N TRP A 167 -5.17 -2.10 -14.09
CA TRP A 167 -5.33 -1.07 -15.12
C TRP A 167 -3.99 -0.54 -15.60
N ARG A 168 -3.03 -0.39 -14.68
CA ARG A 168 -1.68 0.07 -15.01
C ARG A 168 -0.90 -0.98 -15.77
N GLN A 169 -1.02 -2.25 -15.37
CA GLN A 169 -0.38 -3.35 -16.12
C GLN A 169 -1.01 -3.57 -17.49
N GLN A 170 -2.32 -3.42 -17.60
CA GLN A 170 -3.05 -3.63 -18.84
C GLN A 170 -3.05 -2.41 -19.75
N ALA A 171 -2.54 -1.25 -19.27
CA ALA A 171 -2.57 0.02 -20.00
C ALA A 171 -2.10 -0.06 -21.46
N PRO A 172 -1.02 -0.78 -21.81
CA PRO A 172 -0.60 -0.92 -23.20
C PRO A 172 -1.63 -1.60 -24.11
N LEU A 173 -2.46 -2.49 -23.54
CA LEU A 173 -3.43 -3.31 -24.26
C LEU A 173 -4.81 -2.63 -24.36
N ILE A 174 -5.14 -1.69 -23.45
CA ILE A 174 -6.48 -1.06 -23.38
C ILE A 174 -6.86 -0.37 -24.69
N LEU A 175 -5.92 0.33 -25.33
CA LEU A 175 -6.25 1.19 -26.48
C LEU A 175 -6.87 0.43 -27.65
N ASN A 176 -6.38 -0.79 -27.91
CA ASN A 176 -6.85 -1.64 -28.99
C ASN A 176 -7.93 -2.66 -28.56
N HIS A 177 -8.16 -2.81 -27.25
CA HIS A 177 -9.05 -3.83 -26.67
C HIS A 177 -10.04 -3.25 -25.66
N LYS A 178 -10.57 -2.04 -25.93
CA LYS A 178 -11.43 -1.30 -24.98
C LYS A 178 -12.65 -2.10 -24.51
N VAL A 179 -13.31 -2.83 -25.42
CA VAL A 179 -14.50 -3.64 -25.09
C VAL A 179 -14.11 -4.79 -24.17
N ASP A 180 -13.02 -5.49 -24.49
CA ASP A 180 -12.50 -6.58 -23.67
C ASP A 180 -12.08 -6.08 -22.29
N PHE A 181 -11.46 -4.90 -22.22
CA PHE A 181 -11.09 -4.24 -20.97
C PHE A 181 -12.29 -3.89 -20.09
N ILE A 182 -13.38 -3.38 -20.68
CA ILE A 182 -14.62 -3.09 -19.93
C ILE A 182 -15.22 -4.39 -19.37
N MET A 183 -15.27 -5.45 -20.17
CA MET A 183 -15.77 -6.75 -19.71
C MET A 183 -14.89 -7.34 -18.60
N ALA A 184 -13.57 -7.26 -18.75
CA ALA A 184 -12.62 -7.68 -17.74
C ALA A 184 -12.75 -6.86 -16.44
N ASN A 185 -13.06 -5.56 -16.55
CA ASN A 185 -13.37 -4.72 -15.39
C ASN A 185 -14.61 -5.18 -14.66
N VAL A 186 -15.69 -5.51 -15.37
CA VAL A 186 -16.91 -6.03 -14.75
C VAL A 186 -16.63 -7.31 -13.96
N GLU A 187 -15.85 -8.25 -14.51
CA GLU A 187 -15.49 -9.48 -13.79
C GLU A 187 -14.50 -9.20 -12.63
N GLY A 188 -13.55 -8.28 -12.81
CA GLY A 188 -12.67 -7.78 -11.74
C GLY A 188 -13.46 -7.16 -10.58
N TRP A 189 -14.49 -6.37 -10.87
CA TRP A 189 -15.37 -5.78 -9.86
C TRP A 189 -16.24 -6.83 -9.15
N LYS A 190 -16.82 -7.79 -9.90
CA LYS A 190 -17.57 -8.89 -9.29
C LYS A 190 -16.70 -9.72 -8.35
N SER A 191 -15.47 -10.00 -8.74
CA SER A 191 -14.52 -10.77 -7.93
C SER A 191 -14.06 -10.02 -6.69
N LEU A 192 -13.95 -8.69 -6.73
CA LEU A 192 -13.71 -7.85 -5.53
C LEU A 192 -14.70 -8.23 -4.41
N TRP A 193 -15.98 -8.35 -4.74
CA TRP A 193 -17.05 -8.60 -3.77
C TRP A 193 -17.40 -10.08 -3.57
N SER A 194 -16.89 -10.99 -4.41
CA SER A 194 -17.27 -12.40 -4.37
C SER A 194 -16.14 -13.34 -4.78
N GLN A 195 -15.73 -14.22 -3.86
CA GLN A 195 -14.78 -15.30 -4.14
C GLN A 195 -15.32 -16.24 -5.23
N LYS A 196 -16.60 -16.61 -5.13
CA LYS A 196 -17.28 -17.47 -6.11
C LYS A 196 -17.25 -16.89 -7.52
N ALA A 197 -17.33 -15.56 -7.66
CA ALA A 197 -17.24 -14.91 -8.97
C ALA A 197 -15.84 -15.05 -9.59
N ALA A 198 -14.79 -14.99 -8.77
CA ALA A 198 -13.42 -15.17 -9.23
C ALA A 198 -13.14 -16.62 -9.64
N GLU A 199 -13.61 -17.58 -8.83
CA GLU A 199 -13.54 -19.01 -9.14
C GLU A 199 -14.31 -19.34 -10.41
N ALA A 200 -15.52 -18.79 -10.58
CA ALA A 200 -16.31 -18.97 -11.80
C ALA A 200 -15.64 -18.37 -13.04
N SER A 201 -14.97 -17.23 -12.93
CA SER A 201 -14.19 -16.65 -14.04
C SER A 201 -12.99 -17.54 -14.40
N TRP A 202 -12.26 -18.04 -13.40
CA TRP A 202 -11.16 -18.98 -13.63
C TRP A 202 -11.63 -20.31 -14.26
N GLU A 203 -12.74 -20.85 -13.78
CA GLU A 203 -13.37 -22.06 -14.31
C GLU A 203 -13.86 -21.85 -15.74
N ARG A 204 -14.39 -20.67 -16.08
CA ARG A 204 -14.80 -20.32 -17.44
C ARG A 204 -13.61 -20.32 -18.41
N ILE A 205 -12.46 -19.80 -17.98
CA ILE A 205 -11.22 -19.78 -18.77
C ILE A 205 -10.69 -21.21 -18.96
N THR A 206 -10.59 -21.98 -17.88
CA THR A 206 -10.02 -23.34 -17.92
C THR A 206 -10.90 -24.38 -18.60
N ARG A 207 -12.23 -24.16 -18.64
CA ARG A 207 -13.16 -25.00 -19.42
C ARG A 207 -13.29 -24.62 -20.88
N ASP A 208 -12.71 -23.49 -21.30
CA ASP A 208 -12.74 -23.08 -22.70
C ASP A 208 -11.94 -24.09 -23.54
N PRO A 209 -12.46 -24.60 -24.67
CA PRO A 209 -11.71 -25.52 -25.53
C PRO A 209 -10.34 -24.98 -25.98
N LEU A 210 -10.21 -23.66 -26.12
CA LEU A 210 -8.95 -23.00 -26.48
C LEU A 210 -7.89 -23.11 -25.38
N PHE A 211 -8.26 -23.45 -24.15
CA PHE A 211 -7.33 -23.61 -23.03
C PHE A 211 -6.31 -24.72 -23.28
N HIS A 212 -6.67 -25.77 -24.02
CA HIS A 212 -5.72 -26.81 -24.40
C HIS A 212 -4.56 -26.24 -25.25
N LEU A 213 -4.85 -25.31 -26.17
CA LEU A 213 -3.81 -24.67 -26.97
C LEU A 213 -2.89 -23.81 -26.11
N TYR A 214 -3.46 -23.09 -25.15
CA TYR A 214 -2.69 -22.33 -24.15
C TYR A 214 -1.70 -23.24 -23.39
N ASP A 215 -2.16 -24.39 -22.89
CA ASP A 215 -1.32 -25.35 -22.16
C ASP A 215 -0.19 -25.92 -23.04
N GLN A 216 -0.44 -26.13 -24.33
CA GLN A 216 0.57 -26.63 -25.27
C GLN A 216 1.65 -25.61 -25.62
N ILE A 217 1.30 -24.31 -25.69
CA ILE A 217 2.24 -23.23 -26.03
C ILE A 217 3.33 -23.08 -24.95
N GLY A 218 3.00 -23.37 -23.68
CA GLY A 218 3.95 -23.32 -22.57
C GLY A 218 4.37 -21.91 -22.15
N VAL A 219 3.61 -20.88 -22.54
CA VAL A 219 3.84 -19.47 -22.17
C VAL A 219 2.74 -19.02 -21.20
N ASP A 220 3.14 -18.64 -19.99
CA ASP A 220 2.22 -18.37 -18.87
C ASP A 220 1.83 -16.89 -18.74
N PHE A 221 0.81 -16.47 -19.49
CA PHE A 221 0.21 -15.14 -19.36
C PHE A 221 -1.00 -15.08 -18.41
N LEU A 222 -1.46 -16.22 -17.85
CA LEU A 222 -2.64 -16.29 -16.96
C LEU A 222 -2.25 -16.56 -15.50
N ARG A 223 -2.74 -15.74 -14.57
CA ARG A 223 -2.37 -15.84 -13.14
C ARG A 223 -3.25 -16.86 -12.42
N PRO A 224 -2.70 -17.82 -11.65
CA PRO A 224 -3.53 -18.69 -10.83
C PRO A 224 -4.21 -17.87 -9.72
N LEU A 225 -5.50 -18.15 -9.49
CA LEU A 225 -6.30 -17.47 -8.45
C LEU A 225 -5.78 -17.77 -7.03
N GLU A 226 -5.34 -19.01 -6.81
CA GLU A 226 -4.70 -19.45 -5.58
C GLU A 226 -3.33 -20.04 -5.89
N ILE A 227 -2.29 -19.49 -5.29
CA ILE A 227 -0.95 -20.07 -5.32
C ILE A 227 -0.93 -21.16 -4.26
N LYS A 228 -0.87 -22.42 -4.67
CA LYS A 228 -0.75 -23.55 -3.72
C LYS A 228 0.45 -23.32 -2.79
N ALA A 229 0.29 -23.64 -1.52
CA ALA A 229 1.40 -23.62 -0.57
C ALA A 229 2.54 -24.52 -1.08
N GLY A 230 3.74 -23.96 -1.24
CA GLY A 230 4.92 -24.69 -1.76
C GLY A 230 5.22 -24.45 -3.25
N THR A 231 4.30 -23.90 -4.04
CA THR A 231 4.67 -23.31 -5.35
C THR A 231 5.45 -22.03 -5.10
N SER A 232 6.44 -21.73 -5.93
CA SER A 232 7.33 -20.57 -5.82
C SER A 232 6.56 -19.27 -5.60
N GLN A 233 6.35 -18.94 -4.32
CA GLN A 233 5.53 -17.80 -3.91
C GLN A 233 6.05 -16.52 -4.57
N TRP A 234 7.36 -16.41 -4.83
CA TRP A 234 8.01 -15.28 -5.50
C TRP A 234 7.27 -14.75 -6.75
N ARG A 235 6.59 -15.59 -7.55
CA ARG A 235 5.91 -15.14 -8.79
C ARG A 235 4.61 -14.35 -8.56
N GLY A 236 3.85 -14.64 -7.50
CA GLY A 236 2.68 -13.82 -7.14
C GLY A 236 3.03 -12.64 -6.23
N VAL A 237 4.30 -12.59 -5.82
CA VAL A 237 4.77 -11.87 -4.65
C VAL A 237 5.34 -10.51 -5.07
N GLU A 238 6.04 -10.44 -6.21
CA GLU A 238 6.63 -9.21 -6.74
C GLU A 238 5.63 -8.06 -7.03
N GLU A 239 4.37 -8.35 -7.34
CA GLU A 239 3.46 -7.30 -7.83
C GLU A 239 2.56 -6.66 -6.78
N PHE A 240 2.33 -7.35 -5.65
CA PHE A 240 1.66 -6.78 -4.47
C PHE A 240 2.62 -6.49 -3.32
N GLY A 241 3.94 -6.59 -3.57
CA GLY A 241 4.96 -6.32 -2.56
C GLY A 241 5.04 -7.38 -1.47
N TYR A 242 4.52 -8.59 -1.72
CA TYR A 242 5.03 -9.71 -0.96
C TYR A 242 6.48 -9.86 -1.41
N LEU A 243 7.41 -9.95 -0.48
CA LEU A 243 8.82 -10.22 -0.79
C LEU A 243 9.18 -11.35 0.13
N THR A 244 9.03 -12.58 -0.37
CA THR A 244 9.38 -13.87 0.28
C THR A 244 8.82 -14.08 1.70
N GLY A 245 8.48 -15.31 2.06
CA GLY A 245 7.92 -15.63 3.39
C GLY A 245 8.85 -15.33 4.58
N GLU A 246 10.08 -14.88 4.32
CA GLU A 246 11.12 -14.57 5.29
C GLU A 246 10.95 -13.19 5.96
N ARG A 247 10.12 -12.29 5.41
CA ARG A 247 9.87 -10.96 6.00
C ARG A 247 8.53 -10.91 6.74
N THR A 248 8.54 -10.33 7.94
CA THR A 248 7.39 -10.27 8.85
C THR A 248 6.18 -9.53 8.25
N ILE A 249 6.42 -8.56 7.36
CA ILE A 249 5.38 -7.69 6.79
C ILE A 249 4.56 -8.36 5.69
N PRO A 250 5.15 -9.02 4.66
CA PRO A 250 4.40 -9.88 3.75
C PRO A 250 3.45 -10.84 4.48
N ASN A 251 3.91 -11.47 5.55
CA ASN A 251 3.09 -12.38 6.36
C ASN A 251 1.94 -11.68 7.11
N LEU A 252 2.10 -10.42 7.47
CA LEU A 252 1.04 -9.58 8.08
C LEU A 252 0.08 -9.04 7.02
N THR A 253 0.58 -8.55 5.87
CA THR A 253 -0.24 -8.04 4.77
C THR A 253 -1.04 -9.15 4.08
N GLN A 254 -0.52 -10.39 4.01
CA GLN A 254 -1.29 -11.56 3.54
C GLN A 254 -2.52 -11.84 4.41
N LYS A 255 -2.46 -11.48 5.70
CA LYS A 255 -3.56 -11.68 6.64
C LYS A 255 -4.61 -10.59 6.55
N LEU A 256 -4.35 -9.48 5.84
CA LEU A 256 -5.30 -8.39 5.71
C LEU A 256 -6.38 -8.74 4.68
N PRO A 257 -7.68 -8.69 5.05
CA PRO A 257 -8.76 -9.13 4.19
C PRO A 257 -8.91 -8.26 2.93
N TRP A 258 -8.64 -6.96 3.02
CA TRP A 258 -8.73 -6.06 1.86
C TRP A 258 -7.64 -6.30 0.81
N VAL A 259 -6.44 -6.73 1.22
CA VAL A 259 -5.36 -7.11 0.29
C VAL A 259 -5.74 -8.36 -0.51
N LYS A 260 -6.42 -9.32 0.14
CA LYS A 260 -6.95 -10.50 -0.57
C LYS A 260 -8.04 -10.13 -1.56
N ILE A 261 -8.93 -9.22 -1.17
CA ILE A 261 -10.01 -8.71 -2.02
C ILE A 261 -9.43 -8.02 -3.27
N SER A 262 -8.43 -7.16 -3.11
CA SER A 262 -7.80 -6.45 -4.22
C SER A 262 -6.98 -7.37 -5.12
N ALA A 263 -6.23 -8.31 -4.53
CA ALA A 263 -5.49 -9.32 -5.29
C ALA A 263 -6.43 -10.16 -6.15
N ARG A 264 -7.63 -10.50 -5.63
CA ARG A 264 -8.63 -11.25 -6.38
C ARG A 264 -9.16 -10.47 -7.59
N ALA A 265 -9.53 -9.20 -7.38
CA ALA A 265 -9.99 -8.32 -8.44
C ALA A 265 -8.93 -8.13 -9.52
N PHE A 266 -7.69 -7.98 -9.09
CA PHE A 266 -6.54 -7.83 -9.97
C PHE A 266 -6.28 -9.08 -10.83
N VAL A 267 -6.22 -10.26 -10.21
CA VAL A 267 -5.98 -11.52 -10.92
C VAL A 267 -7.11 -11.78 -11.92
N THR A 268 -8.35 -11.65 -11.46
CA THR A 268 -9.53 -11.89 -12.31
C THR A 268 -9.58 -10.92 -13.48
N GLY A 269 -9.38 -9.61 -13.22
CA GLY A 269 -9.39 -8.60 -14.27
C GLY A 269 -8.26 -8.77 -15.30
N THR A 270 -7.05 -9.12 -14.84
CA THR A 270 -5.91 -9.39 -15.73
C THR A 270 -6.19 -10.61 -16.61
N ASN A 271 -6.64 -11.72 -16.00
CA ASN A 271 -6.87 -12.97 -16.72
C ASN A 271 -8.00 -12.84 -17.74
N GLU A 272 -9.12 -12.23 -17.37
CA GLU A 272 -10.23 -12.02 -18.29
C GLU A 272 -9.83 -11.11 -19.46
N HIS A 273 -9.03 -10.07 -19.22
CA HIS A 273 -8.57 -9.21 -20.30
C HIS A 273 -7.63 -9.96 -21.25
N ASN A 274 -6.58 -10.60 -20.72
CA ASN A 274 -5.62 -11.35 -21.50
C ASN A 274 -6.29 -12.48 -22.28
N TRP A 275 -7.20 -13.23 -21.65
CA TRP A 275 -7.91 -14.34 -22.28
C TRP A 275 -8.79 -13.89 -23.45
N ARG A 276 -9.49 -12.76 -23.29
CA ARG A 276 -10.32 -12.20 -24.38
C ARG A 276 -9.47 -11.73 -25.56
N ILE A 277 -8.34 -11.07 -25.30
CA ILE A 277 -7.40 -10.67 -26.35
C ILE A 277 -6.90 -11.90 -27.10
N PHE A 278 -6.49 -12.93 -26.36
CA PHE A 278 -6.03 -14.19 -26.92
C PHE A 278 -7.09 -14.85 -27.82
N LYS A 279 -8.34 -14.95 -27.35
CA LYS A 279 -9.46 -15.48 -28.14
C LYS A 279 -9.76 -14.65 -29.40
N ASN A 280 -9.83 -13.33 -29.26
CA ASN A 280 -10.09 -12.44 -30.39
C ASN A 280 -8.98 -12.55 -31.45
N HIS A 281 -7.73 -12.76 -31.02
CA HIS A 281 -6.62 -13.02 -31.92
C HIS A 281 -6.73 -14.38 -32.62
N TYR A 282 -7.09 -15.44 -31.89
CA TYR A 282 -7.35 -16.75 -32.48
C TYR A 282 -8.43 -16.71 -33.57
N ASP A 283 -9.56 -16.06 -33.29
CA ASP A 283 -10.64 -15.88 -34.25
C ASP A 283 -10.19 -15.08 -35.49
N ALA A 284 -9.32 -14.08 -35.30
CA ALA A 284 -8.72 -13.35 -36.41
C ALA A 284 -7.79 -14.24 -37.24
N MET A 285 -7.01 -15.12 -36.61
CA MET A 285 -6.11 -16.05 -37.30
C MET A 285 -6.89 -17.10 -38.12
N LEU A 286 -8.00 -17.62 -37.59
CA LEU A 286 -8.89 -18.50 -38.35
C LEU A 286 -9.42 -17.82 -39.62
N ARG A 287 -9.87 -16.56 -39.51
CA ARG A 287 -10.34 -15.78 -40.67
C ARG A 287 -9.22 -15.52 -41.69
N ILE A 288 -7.98 -15.36 -41.23
CA ILE A 288 -6.82 -15.22 -42.14
C ILE A 288 -6.55 -16.55 -42.84
N GLN A 289 -6.60 -17.68 -42.12
CA GLN A 289 -6.45 -19.01 -42.69
C GLN A 289 -7.48 -19.27 -43.80
N GLU A 290 -8.75 -18.93 -43.57
CA GLU A 290 -9.82 -19.05 -44.57
C GLU A 290 -9.55 -18.18 -45.81
N LYS A 291 -9.02 -16.96 -45.62
CA LYS A 291 -8.65 -16.07 -46.73
C LYS A 291 -7.45 -16.59 -47.53
N ILE A 292 -6.51 -17.25 -46.87
CA ILE A 292 -5.37 -17.92 -47.53
C ILE A 292 -5.88 -19.14 -48.32
N ALA A 293 -6.70 -19.98 -47.69
CA ALA A 293 -7.27 -21.18 -48.31
C ALA A 293 -8.15 -20.85 -49.52
N SER A 294 -8.90 -19.75 -49.47
CA SER A 294 -9.70 -19.25 -50.60
C SER A 294 -8.90 -18.51 -51.67
N GLY A 295 -7.58 -18.35 -51.49
CA GLY A 295 -6.69 -17.67 -52.44
C GLY A 295 -6.83 -16.14 -52.48
N ARG A 296 -7.61 -15.55 -51.55
CA ARG A 296 -7.73 -14.09 -51.40
C ARG A 296 -6.44 -13.47 -50.89
N ILE A 297 -5.71 -14.17 -50.02
CA ILE A 297 -4.37 -13.82 -49.57
C ILE A 297 -3.40 -14.82 -50.19
N LYS A 298 -2.44 -14.31 -50.99
CA LYS A 298 -1.35 -15.12 -51.54
C LYS A 298 -0.12 -14.96 -50.65
N LEU A 299 0.32 -16.06 -50.04
CA LEU A 299 1.57 -16.11 -49.28
C LEU A 299 2.77 -15.99 -50.23
N LYS A 300 3.88 -15.44 -49.75
CA LYS A 300 5.11 -15.37 -50.53
C LYS A 300 5.70 -16.78 -50.71
N PRO A 301 6.47 -17.04 -51.78
CA PRO A 301 7.15 -18.32 -51.95
C PRO A 301 8.03 -18.64 -50.73
N GLY A 302 7.79 -19.78 -50.08
CA GLY A 302 8.51 -20.23 -48.88
C GLY A 302 7.90 -19.82 -47.54
N GLU A 303 6.82 -19.05 -47.52
CA GLU A 303 6.11 -18.66 -46.30
C GLU A 303 5.02 -19.67 -45.94
N SER A 304 5.00 -20.13 -44.68
CA SER A 304 3.93 -20.98 -44.14
C SER A 304 3.19 -20.26 -43.01
N PHE A 305 1.87 -20.29 -43.07
CA PHE A 305 1.02 -19.75 -42.00
C PHE A 305 0.68 -20.87 -41.02
N SER A 306 1.04 -20.68 -39.74
CA SER A 306 0.69 -21.61 -38.66
C SER A 306 0.01 -20.85 -37.54
N ILE A 307 -1.22 -21.23 -37.23
CA ILE A 307 -1.99 -20.62 -36.14
C ILE A 307 -1.27 -20.85 -34.81
N GLU A 308 -0.73 -22.04 -34.56
CA GLU A 308 -0.03 -22.36 -33.32
C GLU A 308 1.15 -21.41 -33.06
N LYS A 309 1.90 -21.07 -34.13
CA LYS A 309 3.02 -20.14 -34.04
C LYS A 309 2.56 -18.72 -33.72
N GLU A 310 1.55 -18.22 -34.44
CA GLU A 310 0.98 -16.88 -34.20
C GLU A 310 0.39 -16.77 -32.78
N MET A 311 -0.30 -17.81 -32.32
CA MET A 311 -0.84 -17.86 -30.96
C MET A 311 0.27 -17.91 -29.90
N ALA A 312 1.38 -18.60 -30.16
CA ALA A 312 2.54 -18.60 -29.28
C ALA A 312 3.22 -17.23 -29.20
N ASP A 313 3.35 -16.53 -30.32
CA ASP A 313 3.92 -15.18 -30.37
C ASP A 313 3.00 -14.16 -29.68
N MET A 314 1.68 -14.29 -29.83
CA MET A 314 0.71 -13.49 -29.06
C MET A 314 0.76 -13.79 -27.56
N ALA A 315 0.91 -15.05 -27.16
CA ALA A 315 1.06 -15.41 -25.75
C ALA A 315 2.31 -14.77 -25.13
N ARG A 316 3.42 -14.72 -25.88
CA ARG A 316 4.66 -14.00 -25.48
C ARG A 316 4.43 -12.51 -25.36
N LEU A 317 3.79 -11.89 -26.35
CA LEU A 317 3.46 -10.48 -26.32
C LEU A 317 2.60 -10.12 -25.09
N LEU A 318 1.58 -10.92 -24.79
CA LEU A 318 0.75 -10.73 -23.59
C LEU A 318 1.57 -10.87 -22.32
N THR A 319 2.48 -11.85 -22.27
CA THR A 319 3.38 -12.08 -21.14
C THR A 319 4.30 -10.87 -20.91
N ASP A 320 4.93 -10.35 -21.96
CA ASP A 320 5.84 -9.21 -21.90
C ASP A 320 5.11 -7.92 -21.49
N LEU A 321 3.96 -7.65 -22.13
CA LEU A 321 3.19 -6.42 -21.88
C LEU A 321 2.52 -6.41 -20.50
N THR A 322 2.25 -7.58 -19.93
CA THR A 322 1.67 -7.71 -18.59
C THR A 322 2.70 -7.99 -17.50
N ALA A 323 3.99 -7.88 -17.83
CA ALA A 323 5.13 -8.04 -16.94
C ALA A 323 5.20 -9.42 -16.25
N ARG A 324 4.94 -10.50 -17.01
CA ARG A 324 5.01 -11.89 -16.54
C ARG A 324 6.22 -12.69 -17.07
N GLY A 325 6.97 -12.13 -18.02
CA GLY A 325 8.06 -12.78 -18.76
C GLY A 325 9.45 -12.33 -18.35
#